data_AF-A0A0F9CHJ1-F1
#
_entry.id   AF-A0A0F9CHJ1-F1
#
_cell.length_a   1.000
_cell.length_b   1.000
_cell.length_c   1.000
_cell.angle_alpha   90.00
_cell.angle_beta   90.00
_cell.angle_gamma   90.00
#
_symmetry.space_group_name_H-M   'P 1'
#
loop_
_entity.id
_entity.type
_entity.pdbx_description
1 polymer ?
#
loop_
_entity_poly.entity_id
_entity_poly.type
_entity_poly.pdbx_seq_one_letter_code
_entity_poly.pdbx_strand_id
1 'polypeptide(L)'
;MNGCDRCDECGGRKTYENQVSMPLRGKVHCIDWCIHRIVASLNAGGVYTTACCCGHGTQDGRIDLEDGRILTINTPEKGQGNR
;
A
#
# COMPACT_ATOMS: atom_id res chain seq x y z
N MET A 1 -17.45 -1.89 5.50
CA MET A 1 -16.43 -2.37 6.47
C MET A 1 -15.09 -2.04 5.83
N ASN A 2 -14.53 -0.86 6.10
CA ASN A 2 -13.39 -0.31 5.38
C ASN A 2 -12.15 -0.27 6.28
N GLY A 3 -11.88 -1.37 6.97
CA GLY A 3 -10.66 -1.59 7.75
C GLY A 3 -9.90 -2.74 7.14
N CYS A 4 -8.62 -2.53 6.82
CA CYS A 4 -7.72 -3.64 6.50
C CYS A 4 -7.45 -4.39 7.81
N ASP A 5 -8.17 -5.48 8.06
CA ASP A 5 -8.00 -6.31 9.27
C ASP A 5 -6.61 -6.96 9.37
N ARG A 6 -5.79 -6.83 8.32
CA ARG A 6 -4.41 -7.33 8.23
C ARG A 6 -3.36 -6.23 8.30
N CYS A 7 -3.74 -4.96 8.38
CA CYS A 7 -2.80 -3.85 8.45
C CYS A 7 -2.61 -3.47 9.91
N ASP A 8 -1.49 -3.88 10.47
CA ASP A 8 -0.97 -3.43 11.75
C ASP A 8 -0.25 -2.07 11.61
N GLU A 9 0.39 -1.62 12.69
CA GLU A 9 1.22 -0.41 12.72
C GLU A 9 2.30 -0.44 11.62
N CYS A 10 2.79 0.73 11.20
CA CYS A 10 3.93 0.83 10.28
C CYS A 10 5.15 0.12 10.90
N GLY A 11 5.63 -0.95 10.27
CA GLY A 11 6.68 -1.81 10.84
C GLY A 11 6.21 -2.68 12.01
N GLY A 12 4.91 -2.95 12.09
CA GLY A 12 4.24 -3.69 13.17
C GLY A 12 4.78 -5.11 13.40
N ARG A 13 4.56 -5.58 14.62
CA ARG A 13 5.32 -6.66 15.26
C ARG A 13 4.80 -8.05 14.81
N LYS A 14 5.65 -8.76 14.04
CA LYS A 14 6.01 -10.22 14.14
C LYS A 14 5.59 -11.27 13.10
N THR A 15 4.69 -11.08 12.12
CA THR A 15 4.28 -12.23 11.27
C THR A 15 4.43 -12.08 9.76
N TYR A 16 4.77 -10.90 9.22
CA TYR A 16 4.73 -10.63 7.77
C TYR A 16 3.35 -10.91 7.13
N GLU A 17 2.30 -11.09 7.92
CA GLU A 17 0.93 -11.39 7.45
C GLU A 17 0.26 -10.17 6.79
N ASN A 18 0.78 -8.98 7.06
CA ASN A 18 0.35 -7.70 6.53
C ASN A 18 0.95 -7.37 5.14
N GLN A 19 1.81 -8.24 4.61
CA GLN A 19 2.56 -8.00 3.36
C GLN A 19 2.52 -9.21 2.43
N VAL A 20 2.78 -8.95 1.15
CA VAL A 20 2.91 -9.97 0.10
C VAL A 20 4.31 -9.89 -0.48
N SER A 21 5.00 -11.02 -0.53
CA SER A 21 6.25 -11.16 -1.28
C SER A 21 5.94 -11.21 -2.77
N MET A 22 6.44 -10.23 -3.51
CA MET A 22 6.21 -10.09 -4.95
C MET A 22 7.53 -10.03 -5.72
N PRO A 23 7.69 -10.77 -6.82
CA PRO A 23 8.84 -10.63 -7.69
C PRO A 23 8.67 -9.36 -8.53
N LEU A 24 9.44 -8.32 -8.22
CA LEU A 24 9.50 -7.07 -8.99
C LEU A 24 10.95 -6.86 -9.46
N ARG A 25 11.14 -6.64 -10.76
CA ARG A 25 12.46 -6.31 -11.35
C ARG A 25 13.59 -7.29 -10.98
N GLY A 26 13.28 -8.58 -10.94
CA GLY A 26 14.25 -9.63 -10.61
C GLY A 26 14.61 -9.73 -9.12
N LYS A 27 13.93 -9.00 -8.23
CA LYS A 27 14.08 -9.10 -6.79
C LYS A 27 12.74 -9.40 -6.13
N VAL A 28 12.78 -9.97 -4.93
CA VAL A 28 11.57 -10.15 -4.10
C VAL A 28 11.41 -8.91 -3.22
N HIS A 29 10.25 -8.29 -3.31
CA HIS A 29 9.86 -7.14 -2.50
C HIS A 29 8.66 -7.49 -1.64
N CYS A 30 8.63 -6.97 -0.42
CA CYS A 30 7.49 -7.10 0.48
C CYS A 30 6.60 -5.87 0.31
N ILE A 31 5.36 -6.10 -0.12
CA ILE A 31 4.39 -5.04 -0.43
C ILE A 31 3.20 -5.16 0.50
N ASP A 32 2.75 -4.03 1.07
CA ASP A 32 1.56 -4.00 1.93
C ASP A 32 0.36 -4.69 1.27
N TRP A 33 -0.25 -5.62 2.00
CA TRP A 33 -1.40 -6.42 1.56
C TRP A 33 -2.56 -5.55 1.07
N CYS A 34 -2.75 -4.37 1.66
CA CYS A 34 -3.75 -3.39 1.25
C CYS A 34 -3.66 -2.99 -0.23
N ILE A 35 -2.44 -2.80 -0.73
CA ILE A 35 -2.19 -2.15 -2.03
C ILE A 35 -1.44 -3.07 -3.01
N HIS A 36 -1.07 -4.29 -2.59
CA HIS A 36 -0.31 -5.23 -3.41
C HIS A 36 -0.89 -5.44 -4.83
N ARG A 37 -2.22 -5.49 -4.99
CA ARG A 37 -2.87 -5.65 -6.30
C ARG A 37 -2.72 -4.42 -7.21
N ILE A 38 -2.72 -3.22 -6.62
CA ILE A 38 -2.50 -1.97 -7.36
C ILE A 38 -1.04 -1.93 -7.83
N VAL A 39 -0.11 -2.21 -6.93
CA VAL A 39 1.33 -2.29 -7.23
C VAL A 39 1.61 -3.36 -8.30
N ALA A 40 0.97 -4.53 -8.21
CA ALA A 40 1.10 -5.60 -9.21
C ALA A 40 0.62 -5.13 -10.58
N SER A 41 -0.57 -4.52 -10.64
CA SER A 41 -1.18 -4.06 -11.89
C SER A 41 -0.35 -2.96 -12.56
N LEU A 42 0.17 -2.01 -11.78
CA LEU A 42 1.04 -0.94 -12.28
C LEU A 42 2.32 -1.50 -12.91
N ASN A 43 3.05 -2.36 -12.18
CA ASN A 43 4.29 -2.95 -12.69
C ASN A 43 4.04 -3.88 -13.89
N ALA A 44 2.96 -4.65 -13.89
CA ALA A 44 2.58 -5.49 -15.03
C ALA A 44 2.22 -4.66 -16.28
N GLY A 45 1.66 -3.46 -16.09
CA GLY A 45 1.33 -2.51 -17.16
C GLY A 45 2.51 -1.63 -17.62
N GLY A 46 3.73 -1.85 -17.11
CA GLY A 46 4.90 -1.04 -17.46
C GLY A 46 4.99 0.32 -16.76
N VAL A 47 4.12 0.58 -15.78
CA VAL A 47 4.17 1.77 -14.92
C VAL A 47 4.86 1.36 -13.62
N TYR A 48 6.18 1.48 -13.60
CA TYR A 48 6.96 0.91 -12.51
C TYR A 48 6.88 1.73 -11.22
N THR A 49 6.77 1.03 -10.10
CA THR A 49 6.73 1.63 -8.75
C THR A 49 8.12 1.68 -8.14
N THR A 50 8.47 2.78 -7.47
CA THR A 50 9.75 2.95 -6.75
C THR A 50 9.60 2.80 -5.24
N ALA A 51 8.47 3.21 -4.69
CA ALA A 51 8.11 3.04 -3.28
C ALA A 51 6.58 2.95 -3.11
N CYS A 52 6.11 2.32 -2.04
CA CYS A 52 4.69 2.28 -1.73
C CYS A 52 4.43 2.02 -0.24
N CYS A 53 3.35 2.59 0.29
CA CYS A 53 2.80 2.29 1.61
C CYS A 53 1.29 2.53 1.59
N CYS A 54 0.52 1.67 2.26
CA CYS A 54 -0.93 1.84 2.37
C CYS A 54 -1.37 2.88 3.40
N GLY A 55 -0.43 3.41 4.20
CA GLY A 55 -0.70 4.38 5.25
C GLY A 55 -1.35 3.80 6.51
N HIS A 56 -1.53 2.47 6.57
CA HIS A 56 -1.99 1.72 7.74
C HIS A 56 -3.26 2.27 8.42
N GLY A 57 -4.12 2.97 7.66
CA GLY A 57 -5.33 3.61 8.18
C GLY A 57 -5.08 4.77 9.15
N THR A 58 -3.82 5.22 9.30
CA THR A 58 -3.43 6.38 10.10
C THR A 58 -3.12 7.61 9.25
N GLN A 59 -2.87 7.40 7.96
CA GLN A 59 -2.58 8.44 6.98
C GLN A 59 -2.99 7.98 5.59
N ASP A 60 -2.97 8.88 4.62
CA ASP A 60 -3.17 8.52 3.22
C ASP A 60 -2.06 7.57 2.74
N GLY A 61 -2.47 6.58 1.95
CA GLY A 61 -1.56 5.70 1.26
C GLY A 61 -0.87 6.42 0.11
N ARG A 62 0.31 5.94 -0.27
CA ARG A 62 1.15 6.55 -1.30
C ARG A 62 1.83 5.49 -2.14
N ILE A 63 1.86 5.69 -3.46
CA ILE A 63 2.65 4.89 -4.41
C ILE A 63 3.45 5.87 -5.29
N ASP A 64 4.78 5.79 -5.21
CA ASP A 64 5.69 6.57 -6.03
C ASP A 64 6.01 5.80 -7.32
N LEU A 65 5.94 6.49 -8.46
CA LEU A 65 6.21 5.92 -9.78
C LEU A 65 7.56 6.38 -10.32
N GLU A 66 8.21 5.54 -11.12
CA GLU A 66 9.52 5.84 -11.72
C GLU A 66 9.49 7.03 -12.67
N ASP A 67 8.34 7.32 -13.27
CA ASP A 67 8.14 8.47 -14.17
C ASP A 67 7.89 9.80 -13.45
N GLY A 68 8.03 9.83 -12.11
CA GLY A 68 7.91 11.02 -11.29
C GLY A 68 6.50 11.34 -10.81
N ARG A 69 5.49 10.54 -11.16
CA ARG A 69 4.12 10.68 -10.65
C ARG A 69 3.98 10.04 -9.26
N ILE A 70 3.02 10.54 -8.49
CA ILE A 70 2.64 10.00 -7.17
C ILE A 70 1.14 9.70 -7.20
N LEU A 71 0.77 8.48 -6.82
CA LEU A 71 -0.63 8.10 -6.57
C LEU A 71 -0.88 8.15 -5.07
N THR A 72 -1.88 8.94 -4.67
CA THR A 72 -2.33 9.02 -3.28
C THR A 72 -3.62 8.22 -3.12
N ILE A 73 -3.70 7.41 -2.07
CA ILE A 73 -4.87 6.62 -1.72
C ILE A 73 -5.50 7.26 -0.48
N ASN A 74 -6.54 8.05 -0.73
CA ASN A 74 -7.26 8.72 0.34
C ASN A 74 -8.16 7.70 1.04
N THR A 75 -7.98 7.55 2.35
CA THR A 75 -8.94 6.76 3.15
C THR A 75 -10.11 7.69 3.47
N PRO A 76 -11.37 7.32 3.16
CA PRO A 76 -12.50 8.13 3.59
C PRO A 76 -12.42 8.26 5.11
N GLU A 77 -12.46 9.51 5.61
CA GLU A 77 -12.27 9.81 7.02
C GLU A 77 -13.08 8.85 7.91
N LYS A 78 -12.45 8.31 8.97
CA LYS A 78 -13.21 7.76 10.09
C LYS A 78 -13.98 8.93 10.69
N GLY A 79 -15.20 9.15 10.19
CA GLY A 79 -16.15 10.22 10.50
C GLY A 79 -15.68 11.33 11.43
N GLN A 80 -15.75 12.58 10.96
CA GLN A 80 -16.45 13.56 11.78
C GLN A 80 -17.82 12.96 12.11
N GLY A 81 -17.97 12.48 13.34
CA GLY A 81 -19.27 12.12 13.87
C GLY A 81 -20.22 13.30 13.70
N ASN A 82 -21.50 13.00 13.44
CA ASN A 82 -22.62 13.92 13.49
C ASN A 82 -22.32 15.16 14.36
N ARG A 83 -22.30 16.34 13.74
CA ARG A 83 -22.65 17.60 14.36
C ARG A 83 -23.51 18.40 13.40
#